data_AF-A0A9D2C0V7-F1
#
_entry.id   AF-A0A9D2C0V7-F1
#
_cell.length_a   1.000
_cell.length_b   1.000
_cell.length_c   1.000
_cell.angle_alpha   90.00
_cell.angle_beta   90.00
_cell.angle_gamma   90.00
#
_symmetry.space_group_name_H-M   'P 1'
#
loop_
_entity.id
_entity.type
_entity.pdbx_description
1 polymer ?
#
loop_
_entity_poly.entity_id
_entity_poly.type
_entity_poly.pdbx_seq_one_letter_code
_entity_poly.pdbx_strand_id
1 'polypeptide(L)'
;MKLTNKRSLALAVLSLVLLAASLAVYFLQGREIRFLLSAGLALVWGLVQLYEAFHTKGAAELAAALADERDRYLAAKSSQRALGIFSCLLLAACFALVFSYGLWKRPELLGALTALCAAAVVLFVLLLCVNIYYEKRG
;
A
#
# COMPACT_ATOMS: atom_id res chain seq x y z
N MET A 1 -21.76 19.33 -0.13
CA MET A 1 -20.41 18.89 0.29
C MET A 1 -19.37 19.55 -0.61
N LYS A 2 -18.40 20.28 -0.05
CA LYS A 2 -17.34 20.93 -0.83
C LYS A 2 -16.25 19.91 -1.13
N LEU A 3 -15.94 19.74 -2.42
CA LEU A 3 -14.84 18.90 -2.91
C LEU A 3 -13.51 19.59 -2.64
N THR A 4 -12.79 19.12 -1.61
CA THR A 4 -11.54 19.76 -1.19
C THR A 4 -10.31 19.23 -1.94
N ASN A 5 -10.31 17.95 -2.36
CA ASN A 5 -9.15 17.36 -3.02
C ASN A 5 -9.49 16.74 -4.38
N LYS A 6 -9.26 17.52 -5.45
CA LYS A 6 -9.54 17.10 -6.85
C LYS A 6 -8.66 15.92 -7.30
N ARG A 7 -7.48 15.74 -6.69
CA ARG A 7 -6.51 14.70 -7.06
C ARG A 7 -6.92 13.33 -6.53
N SER A 8 -7.29 13.23 -5.25
CA SER A 8 -7.78 11.97 -4.68
C SER A 8 -9.09 11.53 -5.34
N LEU A 9 -9.96 12.46 -5.75
CA LEU A 9 -11.15 12.12 -6.52
C LEU A 9 -10.79 11.56 -7.91
N ALA A 10 -9.84 12.16 -8.62
CA ALA A 10 -9.38 11.62 -9.90
C ALA A 10 -8.79 10.21 -9.75
N LEU A 11 -8.01 9.97 -8.70
CA LEU A 11 -7.48 8.65 -8.37
C LEU A 11 -8.56 7.65 -7.98
N ALA A 12 -9.60 8.08 -7.26
CA ALA A 12 -10.76 7.27 -6.94
C ALA A 12 -11.53 6.86 -8.20
N VAL A 13 -11.80 7.79 -9.12
CA VAL A 13 -12.45 7.49 -10.41
C VAL A 13 -11.60 6.51 -11.22
N LEU A 14 -10.29 6.74 -11.28
CA LEU A 14 -9.37 5.86 -11.97
C LEU A 14 -9.37 4.44 -11.37
N SER A 15 -9.35 4.32 -10.04
CA SER A 15 -9.47 3.01 -9.37
C SER A 15 -10.81 2.31 -9.64
N LEU A 16 -11.89 3.07 -9.80
CA LEU A 16 -13.22 2.55 -10.15
C LEU A 16 -13.26 2.02 -11.59
N VAL A 17 -12.57 2.70 -12.51
CA VAL A 17 -12.40 2.22 -13.89
C VAL A 17 -11.59 0.92 -13.91
N LEU A 18 -10.49 0.83 -13.13
CA LEU A 18 -9.74 -0.42 -13.01
C LEU A 18 -10.56 -1.55 -12.38
N LEU A 19 -11.38 -1.25 -11.37
CA LEU A 19 -12.32 -2.20 -10.78
C LEU A 19 -13.29 -2.75 -11.84
N ALA A 20 -13.93 -1.85 -12.60
CA ALA A 20 -14.88 -2.23 -13.62
C ALA A 20 -14.22 -3.06 -14.74
N ALA A 21 -13.01 -2.67 -15.17
CA ALA A 21 -12.25 -3.39 -16.18
C ALA A 21 -11.83 -4.79 -15.71
N SER A 22 -11.32 -4.92 -14.48
CA SER A 22 -10.91 -6.21 -13.91
C SER A 22 -12.09 -7.16 -13.71
N LEU A 23 -13.25 -6.66 -13.30
CA LEU A 23 -14.49 -7.45 -13.22
C LEU A 23 -15.00 -7.85 -14.61
N ALA A 24 -14.97 -6.96 -15.59
CA ALA A 24 -15.37 -7.27 -16.97
C ALA A 24 -14.51 -8.40 -17.56
N VAL A 25 -13.19 -8.34 -17.38
CA VAL A 25 -12.28 -9.40 -17.83
C VAL A 25 -12.54 -10.72 -17.10
N TYR A 26 -12.82 -10.68 -15.80
CA TYR A 26 -13.16 -11.88 -15.01
C TYR A 26 -14.41 -12.61 -15.54
N PHE A 27 -15.43 -11.87 -15.97
CA PHE A 27 -16.64 -12.46 -16.56
C PHE A 27 -16.45 -12.96 -18.00
N LEU A 28 -15.57 -12.31 -18.79
CA LEU A 28 -15.38 -12.62 -20.22
C LEU A 28 -14.34 -13.71 -20.51
N GLN A 29 -13.24 -13.79 -19.73
CA GLN A 29 -12.09 -14.67 -20.02
C GLN A 29 -11.99 -15.91 -19.11
N GLY A 30 -13.03 -16.21 -18.34
CA GLY A 30 -13.13 -17.47 -17.59
C GLY A 30 -12.55 -17.41 -16.18
N ARG A 31 -13.24 -16.69 -15.28
CA ARG A 31 -13.19 -16.82 -13.81
C ARG A 31 -11.83 -17.11 -13.16
N GLU A 32 -10.75 -16.55 -13.67
CA GLU A 32 -9.44 -16.71 -13.03
C GLU A 32 -9.35 -15.86 -11.75
N ILE A 33 -8.85 -16.48 -10.67
CA ILE A 33 -8.75 -15.86 -9.33
C ILE A 33 -7.87 -14.60 -9.36
N ARG A 34 -6.93 -14.50 -10.29
CA ARG A 34 -5.98 -13.37 -10.44
C ARG A 34 -6.72 -12.05 -10.68
N PHE A 35 -7.76 -12.06 -11.52
CA PHE A 35 -8.56 -10.87 -11.81
C PHE A 35 -9.43 -10.48 -10.61
N LEU A 36 -9.92 -11.46 -9.85
CA LEU A 36 -10.71 -11.22 -8.65
C LEU A 36 -9.87 -10.59 -7.53
N LEU A 37 -8.61 -11.01 -7.37
CA LEU A 37 -7.65 -10.36 -6.47
C LEU A 37 -7.35 -8.92 -6.89
N SER A 38 -7.17 -8.67 -8.19
CA SER A 38 -6.92 -7.32 -8.70
C SER A 38 -8.12 -6.39 -8.50
N ALA A 39 -9.35 -6.91 -8.67
CA ALA A 39 -10.59 -6.18 -8.39
C ALA A 39 -10.70 -5.86 -6.89
N GLY A 40 -10.41 -6.82 -6.01
CA GLY A 40 -10.39 -6.57 -4.56
C GLY A 40 -9.42 -5.45 -4.16
N LEU A 41 -8.21 -5.46 -4.72
CA LEU A 41 -7.20 -4.41 -4.51
C LEU A 41 -7.67 -3.04 -5.00
N ALA A 42 -8.22 -2.97 -6.22
CA ALA A 42 -8.76 -1.74 -6.79
C ALA A 42 -9.92 -1.19 -5.94
N LEU A 43 -10.76 -2.06 -5.38
CA LEU A 43 -11.86 -1.69 -4.48
C LEU A 43 -11.35 -1.06 -3.20
N VAL A 44 -10.45 -1.74 -2.49
CA VAL A 44 -9.89 -1.24 -1.22
C VAL A 44 -9.19 0.09 -1.45
N TRP A 45 -8.38 0.19 -2.50
CA TRP A 45 -7.68 1.42 -2.85
C TRP A 45 -8.64 2.56 -3.21
N GLY A 46 -9.69 2.26 -3.97
CA GLY A 46 -10.72 3.23 -4.34
C GLY A 46 -11.52 3.74 -3.15
N LEU A 47 -11.84 2.88 -2.18
CA LEU A 47 -12.51 3.29 -0.94
C LEU A 47 -11.64 4.25 -0.12
N VAL A 48 -10.34 3.98 0.00
CA VAL A 48 -9.39 4.88 0.69
C VAL A 48 -9.34 6.24 0.00
N GLN A 49 -9.26 6.27 -1.33
CA GLN A 49 -9.21 7.51 -2.11
C GLN A 49 -10.54 8.30 -2.06
N LEU A 50 -11.68 7.60 -2.08
CA LEU A 50 -12.99 8.23 -1.88
C LEU A 50 -13.09 8.84 -0.48
N TYR A 51 -12.64 8.12 0.55
CA TYR A 51 -12.61 8.63 1.92
C TYR A 51 -11.80 9.94 2.03
N GLU A 52 -10.60 9.97 1.43
CA GLU A 52 -9.77 11.17 1.36
C GLU A 52 -10.36 12.28 0.48
N ALA A 53 -11.11 11.96 -0.58
CA ALA A 53 -11.75 12.95 -1.44
C ALA A 53 -12.93 13.68 -0.77
N PHE A 54 -13.64 13.00 0.13
CA PHE A 54 -14.80 13.56 0.84
C PHE A 54 -14.45 14.26 2.16
N HIS A 55 -13.27 14.03 2.74
CA HIS A 55 -12.84 14.70 3.97
C HIS A 55 -12.02 15.96 3.65
N THR A 56 -12.34 17.07 4.32
CA THR A 56 -11.77 18.41 4.04
C THR A 56 -10.35 18.61 4.58
N LYS A 57 -9.93 17.80 5.54
CA LYS A 57 -8.55 17.63 6.00
C LYS A 57 -8.25 16.15 5.92
N GLY A 58 -7.04 15.77 5.48
CA GLY A 58 -6.65 14.35 5.49
C GLY A 58 -6.81 13.78 6.90
N ALA A 59 -7.13 12.50 7.05
CA ALA A 59 -7.28 11.88 8.38
C ALA A 59 -6.06 12.16 9.29
N ALA A 60 -4.87 12.20 8.69
CA ALA A 60 -3.62 12.56 9.35
C ALA A 60 -3.55 14.04 9.80
N GLU A 61 -4.08 14.99 9.02
CA GLU A 61 -4.08 16.42 9.36
C GLU A 61 -5.11 16.74 10.45
N LEU A 62 -6.26 16.06 10.43
CA LEU A 62 -7.28 16.14 11.46
C LEU A 62 -6.76 15.57 12.78
N ALA A 63 -6.09 14.41 12.72
CA ALA A 63 -5.41 13.83 13.87
C ALA A 63 -4.31 14.74 14.40
N ALA A 64 -3.48 15.34 13.55
CA ALA A 64 -2.39 16.22 13.96
C ALA A 64 -2.86 17.54 14.61
N ALA A 65 -4.04 18.05 14.21
CA ALA A 65 -4.63 19.26 14.76
C ALA A 65 -5.26 19.03 16.16
N LEU A 66 -5.67 17.80 16.45
CA LEU A 66 -6.24 17.38 17.74
C LEU A 66 -5.22 16.68 18.65
N ALA A 67 -4.04 16.35 18.14
CA ALA A 67 -3.04 15.56 18.84
C ALA A 67 -2.20 16.40 19.80
N ASP A 68 -2.22 16.01 21.08
CA ASP A 68 -1.28 16.46 22.10
C ASP A 68 0.14 15.95 21.80
N GLU A 69 1.14 16.51 22.48
CA GLU A 69 2.55 16.07 22.36
C GLU A 69 2.71 14.56 22.59
N ARG A 70 1.92 14.02 23.54
CA ARG A 70 1.88 12.58 23.83
C ARG A 70 1.37 11.77 22.64
N ASP A 71 0.35 12.23 21.95
CA ASP A 71 -0.23 11.52 20.81
C ASP A 71 0.71 11.54 19.61
N ARG A 72 1.44 12.65 19.41
CA ARG A 72 2.50 12.75 18.39
C ARG A 72 3.63 11.77 18.69
N TYR A 73 4.07 11.67 19.95
CA TYR A 73 5.08 10.68 20.34
C TYR A 73 4.60 9.24 20.15
N LEU A 74 3.35 8.94 20.53
CA LEU A 74 2.76 7.61 20.33
C LEU A 74 2.62 7.26 18.85
N ALA A 75 2.23 8.21 17.99
CA ALA A 75 2.16 8.03 16.54
C ALA A 75 3.54 7.77 15.91
N ALA A 76 4.57 8.52 16.33
CA ALA A 76 5.95 8.28 15.89
C ALA A 76 6.44 6.89 16.32
N LYS A 77 6.22 6.51 17.58
CA LYS A 77 6.62 5.21 18.12
C LYS A 77 5.87 4.05 17.47
N SER A 78 4.57 4.20 17.24
CA SER A 78 3.75 3.16 16.61
C SER A 78 4.11 2.98 15.14
N SER A 79 4.37 4.06 14.40
CA SER A 79 4.82 3.98 13.00
C SER A 79 6.18 3.30 12.87
N GLN A 80 7.15 3.61 13.73
CA GLN A 80 8.44 2.91 13.78
C GLN A 80 8.27 1.42 14.07
N ARG A 81 7.41 1.06 15.04
CA ARG A 81 7.11 -0.34 15.35
C ARG A 81 6.41 -1.04 14.18
N ALA A 82 5.46 -0.39 13.53
CA ALA A 82 4.76 -0.93 12.36
C ALA A 82 5.74 -1.19 11.21
N LEU A 83 6.65 -0.26 10.91
CA LEU A 83 7.70 -0.44 9.90
C LEU A 83 8.63 -1.61 10.21
N GLY A 84 9.03 -1.78 11.48
CA GLY A 84 9.84 -2.92 11.91
C GLY A 84 9.10 -4.26 11.73
N ILE A 85 7.84 -4.33 12.15
CA ILE A 85 6.99 -5.52 11.96
C ILE A 85 6.81 -5.81 10.47
N PHE A 86 6.49 -4.80 9.67
CA PHE A 86 6.30 -4.95 8.22
C PHE A 86 7.56 -5.46 7.53
N SER A 87 8.74 -4.95 7.92
CA SER A 87 10.02 -5.41 7.38
C SER A 87 10.30 -6.88 7.76
N CYS A 88 9.95 -7.29 8.98
CA CYS A 88 10.05 -8.67 9.42
C CYS A 88 9.11 -9.60 8.65
N LEU A 89 7.85 -9.18 8.44
CA LEU A 89 6.88 -9.92 7.63
C LEU A 89 7.34 -10.06 6.18
N LEU A 90 7.91 -9.00 5.60
CA LEU A 90 8.46 -9.02 4.25
C LEU A 90 9.60 -10.04 4.13
N LEU A 91 10.51 -10.07 5.10
CA LEU A 91 11.60 -11.03 5.17
C LEU A 91 11.06 -12.47 5.32
N ALA A 92 10.11 -12.70 6.22
CA ALA A 92 9.48 -14.00 6.41
C ALA A 92 8.78 -14.49 5.12
N ALA A 93 8.12 -13.60 4.39
CA ALA A 93 7.50 -13.91 3.11
C ALA A 93 8.54 -14.26 2.03
N CYS A 94 9.68 -13.56 1.97
CA CYS A 94 10.79 -13.93 1.08
C CYS A 94 11.31 -15.35 1.39
N PHE A 95 11.54 -15.69 2.66
CA PHE A 95 11.96 -17.04 3.05
C PHE A 95 10.91 -18.09 2.70
N ALA A 96 9.63 -17.82 2.94
CA ALA A 96 8.55 -18.73 2.57
C ALA A 96 8.48 -18.98 1.05
N LEU A 97 8.71 -17.95 0.23
CA LEU A 97 8.78 -18.08 -1.23
C LEU A 97 9.99 -18.88 -1.69
N VAL A 98 11.16 -18.66 -1.10
CA VAL A 98 12.37 -19.48 -1.39
C VAL A 98 12.14 -20.94 -1.02
N PHE A 99 11.57 -21.20 0.16
CA PHE A 99 11.29 -22.55 0.63
C PHE A 99 10.27 -23.27 -0.25
N SER A 100 9.16 -22.60 -0.57
CA SER A 100 8.13 -23.15 -1.47
C SER A 100 8.65 -23.36 -2.90
N TYR A 101 9.55 -22.49 -3.38
CA TYR A 101 10.23 -22.72 -4.66
C TYR A 101 11.10 -23.98 -4.63
N GLY A 102 11.82 -24.23 -3.54
CA GLY A 102 12.61 -25.45 -3.37
C GLY A 102 11.79 -26.74 -3.46
N LEU A 103 10.54 -26.70 -2.99
CA LEU A 103 9.61 -27.84 -3.01
C LEU A 103 8.94 -28.04 -4.38
N TRP A 104 8.38 -26.98 -4.96
CA TRP A 104 7.53 -27.10 -6.15
C TRP A 104 8.21 -26.76 -7.48
N LYS A 105 9.37 -26.06 -7.44
CA LYS A 105 10.12 -25.59 -8.61
C LYS A 105 9.28 -24.84 -9.67
N ARG A 106 8.22 -24.14 -9.23
CA ARG A 106 7.35 -23.37 -10.12
C ARG A 106 7.97 -22.00 -10.41
N PRO A 107 8.05 -21.57 -11.69
CA PRO A 107 8.69 -20.31 -12.05
C PRO A 107 7.93 -19.07 -11.53
N GLU A 108 6.62 -19.20 -11.29
CA GLU A 108 5.79 -18.11 -10.74
C GLU A 108 6.25 -17.65 -9.36
N LEU A 109 6.80 -18.56 -8.55
CA LEU A 109 7.32 -18.25 -7.21
C LEU A 109 8.58 -17.38 -7.28
N LEU A 110 9.39 -17.52 -8.32
CA LEU A 110 10.54 -16.64 -8.57
C LEU A 110 10.08 -15.23 -8.96
N GLY A 111 9.02 -15.12 -9.76
CA GLY A 111 8.39 -13.84 -10.08
C GLY A 111 7.88 -13.13 -8.83
N ALA A 112 7.20 -13.85 -7.94
CA ALA A 112 6.75 -13.30 -6.66
C ALA A 112 7.93 -12.90 -5.75
N LEU A 113 8.97 -13.73 -5.66
CA LEU A 113 10.14 -13.45 -4.83
C LEU A 113 10.89 -12.20 -5.31
N THR A 114 11.13 -12.08 -6.60
CA THR A 114 11.80 -10.89 -7.19
C THR A 114 11.00 -9.62 -6.95
N ALA A 115 9.66 -9.68 -7.06
CA ALA A 115 8.79 -8.55 -6.75
C ALA A 115 8.85 -8.15 -5.26
N LEU A 116 8.85 -9.11 -4.33
CA LEU A 116 8.98 -8.82 -2.89
C LEU A 116 10.36 -8.22 -2.57
N CYS A 117 11.43 -8.77 -3.14
CA CYS A 117 12.78 -8.22 -2.97
C CYS A 117 12.89 -6.79 -3.51
N ALA A 118 12.32 -6.52 -4.70
CA ALA A 118 12.27 -5.18 -5.25
C ALA A 118 11.50 -4.21 -4.34
N ALA A 119 10.35 -4.62 -3.81
CA ALA A 119 9.58 -3.83 -2.85
C ALA A 119 10.38 -3.52 -1.56
N ALA A 120 11.17 -4.49 -1.06
CA ALA A 120 12.04 -4.29 0.10
C ALA A 120 13.10 -3.21 -0.17
N VAL A 121 13.75 -3.27 -1.34
CA VAL A 121 14.75 -2.28 -1.76
C VAL A 121 14.12 -0.90 -1.90
N VAL A 122 12.95 -0.79 -2.53
CA VAL A 122 12.24 0.48 -2.67
C VAL A 122 11.89 1.07 -1.29
N LEU A 123 11.39 0.25 -0.36
CA LEU A 123 11.10 0.70 1.00
C LEU A 123 12.36 1.23 1.70
N PHE A 124 13.49 0.54 1.55
CA PHE A 124 14.78 0.96 2.10
C PHE A 124 15.25 2.29 1.52
N VAL A 125 15.23 2.44 0.18
CA VAL A 125 15.62 3.70 -0.48
C VAL A 125 14.72 4.84 -0.03
N LEU A 126 13.42 4.60 0.09
CA LEU A 126 12.47 5.63 0.51
C LEU A 126 12.74 6.08 1.96
N LEU A 127 12.97 5.15 2.89
CA LEU A 127 13.39 5.46 4.25
C LEU A 127 14.68 6.27 4.28
N LEU A 128 15.67 5.90 3.46
CA LEU A 128 16.95 6.60 3.37
C LEU A 128 16.78 8.02 2.81
N CYS A 129 16.01 8.21 1.75
CA CYS A 129 15.71 9.53 1.18
C CYS A 129 14.99 10.43 2.19
N VAL A 130 13.99 9.90 2.89
CA VAL A 130 13.25 10.64 3.92
C VAL A 130 14.18 11.02 5.07
N ASN A 131 15.04 10.10 5.52
CA ASN A 131 15.98 10.37 6.59
C ASN A 131 16.95 11.50 6.21
N ILE A 132 17.57 11.43 5.02
CA ILE A 132 18.47 12.48 4.51
C ILE A 132 17.76 13.83 4.40
N TYR A 133 16.50 13.84 3.96
CA TYR A 133 15.72 15.07 3.81
C TYR A 133 15.49 15.76 5.16
N TYR A 134 15.11 15.00 6.19
CA TYR A 134 14.88 15.55 7.53
C TYR A 134 16.18 15.92 8.24
N GLU A 135 17.25 15.15 8.05
CA GLU A 135 18.58 15.49 8.60
C GLU A 135 19.13 16.82 8.05
N LYS A 136 18.81 17.17 6.80
CA LYS A 136 19.18 18.48 6.22
C LYS A 136 18.30 19.66 6.68
N ARG A 137 17.18 19.39 7.32
CA ARG A 137 16.17 20.41 7.70
C ARG A 137 15.94 20.56 9.21
N GLY A 138 16.35 19.57 10.00
CA GLY A 138 16.46 19.66 11.46
C GLY A 138 17.76 20.32 11.86
#